data_AF-A0A8D8AD15-F1
#
_entry.id   AF-A0A8D8AD15-F1
#
_cell.length_a   1.000
_cell.length_b   1.000
_cell.length_c   1.000
_cell.angle_alpha   90.00
_cell.angle_beta   90.00
_cell.angle_gamma   90.00
#
_symmetry.space_group_name_H-M   'P 1'
#
loop_
_entity.id
_entity.type
_entity.pdbx_description
1 polymer ?
#
loop_
_entity_poly.entity_id
_entity_poly.type
_entity_poly.pdbx_seq_one_letter_code
_entity_poly.pdbx_strand_id
1 'polypeptide(L)'
;FQPATIEKVSKVAKSMCLWVIAVERFAKVYRVVEPKILRQKAAEDELNQVMKLLKSKQNELAEIEAKILILMSNLDEKKREMKVLQDHNDLTAARLNRAGRLTSALADEEIRWRDTVQELTAEQFAVSGDVLVASAYVAYLGAFPMSYRRELSEMWVEKCRSLNIPSSE
;
A
#
# COMPACT_ATOMS: atom_id res chain seq x y z
N PHE A 1 61.97 7.59 74.03
CA PHE A 1 62.55 6.76 72.95
C PHE A 1 63.17 7.65 71.89
N GLN A 2 64.43 8.06 72.04
CA GLN A 2 65.18 8.82 71.03
C GLN A 2 66.23 7.89 70.39
N PRO A 3 66.06 7.47 69.12
CA PRO A 3 66.92 6.48 68.47
C PRO A 3 68.40 6.86 68.45
N ALA A 4 68.70 8.16 68.29
CA ALA A 4 70.05 8.70 68.25
C ALA A 4 70.82 8.53 69.58
N THR A 5 70.12 8.45 70.71
CA THR A 5 70.73 8.27 72.04
C THR A 5 70.97 6.79 72.35
N ILE A 6 70.08 5.90 71.88
CA ILE A 6 70.14 4.44 72.09
C ILE A 6 71.19 3.78 71.19
N GLU A 7 71.45 4.36 70.01
CA GLU A 7 72.50 3.93 69.07
C GLU A 7 73.90 3.89 69.69
N LYS A 8 74.19 4.81 70.63
CA LYS A 8 75.48 4.92 71.31
C LYS A 8 75.80 3.71 72.20
N VAL A 9 74.78 2.94 72.59
CA VAL A 9 74.90 1.78 73.48
C VAL A 9 74.70 0.46 72.72
N SER A 10 73.78 0.40 71.75
CA SER A 10 73.59 -0.77 70.89
C SER A 10 72.90 -0.43 69.57
N LYS A 11 73.51 -0.84 68.45
CA LYS A 11 72.93 -0.68 67.10
C LYS A 11 71.67 -1.53 66.90
N VAL A 12 71.61 -2.72 67.50
CA VAL A 12 70.43 -3.60 67.46
C VAL A 12 69.29 -3.02 68.31
N ALA A 13 69.61 -2.40 69.45
CA ALA A 13 68.58 -1.72 70.25
C ALA A 13 68.00 -0.49 69.53
N LYS A 14 68.78 0.21 68.70
CA LYS A 14 68.29 1.30 67.84
C LYS A 14 67.27 0.82 66.81
N SER A 15 67.53 -0.28 66.10
CA SER A 15 66.61 -0.79 65.08
C SER A 15 65.29 -1.26 65.70
N MET A 16 65.33 -1.91 66.86
CA MET A 16 64.14 -2.24 67.66
C MET A 16 63.36 -0.99 68.10
N CYS A 17 64.06 0.05 68.59
CA CYS A 17 63.45 1.32 68.96
C CYS A 17 62.73 2.00 67.77
N LEU A 18 63.37 2.03 66.60
CA LEU A 18 62.77 2.56 65.37
C LEU A 18 61.55 1.76 64.92
N TRP A 19 61.62 0.42 65.01
CA TRP A 19 60.50 -0.45 64.69
C TRP A 19 59.30 -0.17 65.62
N VAL A 20 59.52 -0.04 66.93
CA VAL A 20 58.45 0.28 67.89
C VAL A 20 57.81 1.64 67.59
N ILE A 21 58.62 2.67 67.29
CA ILE A 21 58.10 4.01 66.92
C ILE A 21 57.30 3.96 65.61
N ALA A 22 57.77 3.18 64.62
CA ALA A 22 57.07 3.01 63.35
C ALA A 22 55.73 2.27 63.52
N VAL A 23 55.70 1.22 64.35
CA VAL A 23 54.48 0.48 64.70
C VAL A 23 53.48 1.38 65.44
N GLU A 24 53.94 2.21 66.39
CA GLU A 24 53.07 3.15 67.12
C GLU A 24 52.47 4.22 66.18
N ARG A 25 53.29 4.81 65.30
CA ARG A 25 52.81 5.78 64.29
C ARG A 25 51.83 5.14 63.31
N PHE A 26 52.15 3.94 62.82
CA PHE A 26 51.27 3.18 61.94
C PHE A 26 49.92 2.92 62.62
N ALA A 27 49.91 2.45 63.88
CA ALA A 27 48.69 2.17 64.62
C ALA A 27 47.80 3.42 64.80
N LYS A 28 48.39 4.60 65.08
CA LYS A 28 47.67 5.88 65.20
C LYS A 28 47.02 6.29 63.88
N VAL A 29 47.74 6.17 62.76
CA VAL A 29 47.23 6.51 61.43
C VAL A 29 46.19 5.48 60.96
N TYR A 30 46.45 4.19 61.19
CA TYR A 30 45.58 3.09 60.80
C TYR A 30 44.20 3.22 61.44
N ARG A 31 44.10 3.62 62.73
CA ARG A 31 42.82 3.93 63.39
C ARG A 31 41.95 4.96 62.66
N VAL A 32 42.56 5.92 61.97
CA VAL A 32 41.85 6.95 61.20
C VAL A 32 41.57 6.50 59.76
N VAL A 33 42.45 5.69 59.20
CA VAL A 33 42.40 5.24 57.79
C VAL A 33 41.49 4.02 57.61
N GLU A 34 41.48 3.07 58.55
CA GLU A 34 40.62 1.89 58.55
C GLU A 34 39.12 2.22 58.32
N PRO A 35 38.49 3.15 59.05
CA PRO A 35 37.09 3.50 58.79
C PRO A 35 36.86 4.24 57.47
N LYS A 36 37.91 4.81 56.85
CA LYS A 36 37.83 5.41 55.51
C LYS A 36 37.90 4.35 54.43
N ILE A 37 38.78 3.36 54.57
CA ILE A 37 38.87 2.21 53.66
C ILE A 37 37.55 1.43 53.67
N LEU A 38 36.97 1.19 54.85
CA LEU A 38 35.68 0.49 54.95
C LEU A 38 34.54 1.28 54.29
N ARG A 39 34.48 2.61 54.49
CA ARG A 39 33.50 3.47 53.81
C ARG A 39 33.70 3.54 52.30
N GLN A 40 34.95 3.65 51.85
CA GLN A 40 35.26 3.63 50.43
C GLN A 40 34.79 2.33 49.79
N LYS A 41 35.13 1.19 50.41
CA LYS A 41 34.72 -0.14 49.92
C LYS A 41 33.20 -0.27 49.86
N ALA A 42 32.49 0.16 50.90
CA ALA A 42 31.03 0.14 50.92
C ALA A 42 30.41 1.00 49.80
N ALA A 43 30.94 2.20 49.56
CA ALA A 43 30.48 3.09 48.50
C ALA A 43 30.83 2.56 47.09
N GLU A 44 32.00 1.94 46.91
CA GLU A 44 32.39 1.27 45.66
C GLU A 44 31.49 0.06 45.38
N ASP A 45 31.16 -0.73 46.40
CA ASP A 45 30.24 -1.87 46.29
C ASP A 45 28.83 -1.41 45.89
N GLU A 46 28.31 -0.34 46.52
CA GLU A 46 27.01 0.27 46.17
C GLU A 46 27.01 0.83 44.75
N LEU A 47 28.04 1.60 44.38
CA LEU A 47 28.19 2.15 43.03
C LEU A 47 28.21 1.04 41.97
N ASN A 48 28.95 -0.05 42.24
CA ASN A 48 29.02 -1.19 41.33
C ASN A 48 27.65 -1.87 41.15
N GLN A 49 26.84 -1.97 42.20
CA GLN A 49 25.49 -2.51 42.11
C GLN A 49 24.57 -1.62 41.27
N VAL A 50 24.58 -0.31 41.51
CA VAL A 50 23.78 0.67 40.76
C VAL A 50 24.19 0.70 39.30
N MET A 51 25.49 0.67 39.00
CA MET A 51 26.00 0.66 37.61
C MET A 51 25.60 -0.61 36.87
N LYS A 52 25.58 -1.77 37.53
CA LYS A 52 25.06 -3.02 36.94
C LYS A 52 23.58 -2.91 36.60
N LEU A 53 22.78 -2.38 37.53
CA LEU A 53 21.34 -2.17 37.31
C LEU A 53 21.09 -1.18 36.17
N LEU A 54 21.80 -0.05 36.17
CA LEU A 54 21.73 0.96 35.11
C LEU A 54 22.01 0.34 33.75
N LYS A 55 23.08 -0.45 33.63
CA LYS A 55 23.43 -1.12 32.38
C LYS A 55 22.36 -2.12 31.93
N SER A 56 21.78 -2.87 32.87
CA SER A 56 20.64 -3.76 32.57
C SER A 56 19.46 -2.98 31.99
N LYS A 57 19.09 -1.85 32.62
CA LYS A 57 17.96 -1.02 32.17
C LYS A 57 18.21 -0.32 30.85
N GLN A 58 19.45 0.12 30.60
CA GLN A 58 19.83 0.68 29.30
C GLN A 58 19.74 -0.37 28.18
N ASN A 59 20.15 -1.61 28.44
CA ASN A 59 20.03 -2.70 27.47
C ASN A 59 18.55 -3.04 27.21
N GLU A 60 17.73 -3.17 28.25
CA GLU A 60 16.28 -3.39 28.11
C GLU A 60 15.62 -2.27 27.28
N LEU A 61 15.99 -1.01 27.53
CA LEU A 61 15.48 0.14 26.78
C LEU A 61 15.87 0.06 25.30
N ALA A 62 17.15 -0.21 25.01
CA ALA A 62 17.63 -0.32 23.64
C ALA A 62 16.93 -1.44 22.85
N GLU A 63 16.64 -2.57 23.50
CA GLU A 63 15.86 -3.65 22.88
C GLU A 63 14.42 -3.23 22.56
N ILE A 64 13.77 -2.47 23.46
CA ILE A 64 12.41 -1.98 23.26
C ILE A 64 12.39 -0.94 22.12
N GLU A 65 13.33 0.00 22.12
CA GLU A 65 13.46 1.01 21.06
C GLU A 65 13.68 0.36 19.68
N ALA A 66 14.53 -0.68 19.61
CA ALA A 66 14.73 -1.44 18.38
C ALA A 66 13.43 -2.13 17.91
N LYS A 67 12.66 -2.72 18.83
CA LYS A 67 11.35 -3.33 18.50
C LYS A 67 10.35 -2.28 18.01
N ILE A 68 10.31 -1.11 18.63
CA ILE A 68 9.45 0.00 18.21
C ILE A 68 9.79 0.44 16.79
N LEU A 69 11.07 0.61 16.47
CA LEU A 69 11.50 1.00 15.12
C LEU A 69 11.05 -0.02 14.06
N ILE A 70 11.22 -1.31 14.34
CA ILE A 70 10.76 -2.38 13.44
C ILE A 70 9.24 -2.32 13.25
N LEU A 71 8.49 -2.18 14.34
CA LEU A 71 7.03 -2.09 14.29
C LEU A 71 6.55 -0.86 13.53
N MET A 72 7.18 0.29 13.71
CA MET A 72 6.86 1.52 12.98
C MET A 72 7.14 1.35 11.48
N SER A 73 8.29 0.78 11.11
CA SER A 73 8.62 0.50 9.71
C SER A 73 7.60 -0.44 9.05
N ASN A 74 7.26 -1.54 9.73
CA ASN A 74 6.27 -2.50 9.24
C ASN A 74 4.88 -1.87 9.10
N LEU A 75 4.48 -1.02 10.07
CA LEU A 75 3.21 -0.33 10.03
C LEU A 75 3.13 0.64 8.86
N ASP A 76 4.20 1.38 8.57
CA ASP A 76 4.24 2.30 7.44
C ASP A 76 4.22 1.56 6.09
N GLU A 77 4.91 0.42 5.99
CA GLU A 77 4.84 -0.46 4.82
C GLU A 77 3.41 -0.99 4.61
N LYS A 78 2.79 -1.53 5.65
CA LYS A 78 1.42 -2.06 5.56
C LYS A 78 0.38 -0.99 5.27
N LYS A 79 0.56 0.24 5.78
CA LYS A 79 -0.29 1.38 5.41
C LYS A 79 -0.16 1.74 3.93
N ARG A 80 1.06 1.70 3.37
CA ARG A 80 1.28 1.94 1.93
C ARG A 80 0.60 0.86 1.09
N GLU A 81 0.79 -0.42 1.43
CA GLU A 81 0.12 -1.54 0.76
C GLU A 81 -1.40 -1.40 0.82
N MET A 82 -1.95 -1.11 2.00
CA MET A 82 -3.39 -0.93 2.20
C MET A 82 -3.94 0.20 1.32
N LYS A 83 -3.22 1.33 1.23
CA LYS A 83 -3.64 2.45 0.39
C LYS A 83 -3.68 2.08 -1.10
N VAL A 84 -2.65 1.40 -1.59
CA VAL A 84 -2.59 0.94 -2.99
C VAL A 84 -3.76 -0.02 -3.30
N LEU A 85 -4.04 -0.95 -2.39
CA LEU A 85 -5.16 -1.87 -2.54
C LEU A 85 -6.51 -1.15 -2.51
N GLN A 86 -6.67 -0.16 -1.63
CA GLN A 86 -7.88 0.66 -1.55
C GLN A 86 -8.10 1.44 -2.85
N ASP A 87 -7.08 2.12 -3.35
CA ASP A 87 -7.14 2.88 -4.61
C ASP A 87 -7.51 1.97 -5.79
N HIS A 88 -6.97 0.74 -5.83
CA HIS A 88 -7.28 -0.24 -6.87
C HIS A 88 -8.72 -0.76 -6.77
N ASN A 89 -9.20 -1.00 -5.56
CA ASN A 89 -10.58 -1.42 -5.32
C ASN A 89 -11.56 -0.33 -5.75
N ASP A 90 -11.33 0.92 -5.34
CA ASP A 90 -12.18 2.06 -5.68
C ASP A 90 -12.22 2.28 -7.20
N LEU A 91 -11.07 2.20 -7.89
CA LEU A 91 -11.01 2.28 -9.35
C LEU A 91 -11.82 1.15 -10.02
N THR A 92 -11.69 -0.08 -9.52
CA THR A 92 -12.36 -1.26 -10.08
C THR A 92 -13.87 -1.19 -9.85
N ALA A 93 -14.32 -0.77 -8.66
CA ALA A 93 -15.72 -0.54 -8.36
C ALA A 93 -16.32 0.54 -9.28
N ALA A 94 -15.59 1.64 -9.49
CA ALA A 94 -16.01 2.70 -10.42
C ALA A 94 -16.07 2.23 -11.88
N ARG A 95 -15.14 1.35 -12.30
CA ARG A 95 -15.18 0.73 -13.64
C ARG A 95 -16.36 -0.23 -13.78
N LEU A 96 -16.62 -1.07 -12.77
CA LEU A 96 -17.73 -2.00 -12.77
C LEU A 96 -19.07 -1.28 -12.84
N ASN A 97 -19.25 -0.20 -12.07
CA ASN A 97 -20.47 0.60 -12.11
C ASN A 97 -20.70 1.20 -13.52
N ARG A 98 -19.66 1.79 -14.12
CA ARG A 98 -19.72 2.33 -15.49
C ARG A 98 -20.03 1.23 -16.52
N ALA A 99 -19.39 0.07 -16.42
CA ALA A 99 -19.65 -1.07 -17.29
C ALA A 99 -21.11 -1.52 -17.18
N GLY A 100 -21.64 -1.68 -15.95
CA GLY A 100 -23.04 -2.06 -15.74
C GLY A 100 -24.03 -1.05 -16.34
N ARG A 101 -23.75 0.25 -16.20
CA ARG A 101 -24.55 1.31 -16.84
C ARG A 101 -24.50 1.23 -18.36
N LEU A 102 -23.32 1.00 -18.95
CA LEU A 102 -23.17 0.84 -20.39
C LEU A 102 -23.90 -0.42 -20.88
N THR A 103 -23.74 -1.56 -20.22
CA THR A 103 -24.46 -2.79 -20.57
C THR A 103 -25.96 -2.57 -20.55
N SER A 104 -26.49 -1.90 -19.52
CA SER A 104 -27.92 -1.59 -19.46
C SER A 104 -28.37 -0.62 -20.56
N ALA A 105 -27.58 0.42 -20.85
CA ALA A 105 -27.92 1.39 -21.88
C ALA A 105 -27.84 0.79 -23.30
N LEU A 106 -26.90 -0.14 -23.52
CA LEU A 106 -26.72 -0.80 -24.82
C LEU A 106 -27.64 -2.01 -25.02
N ALA A 107 -28.30 -2.51 -23.98
CA ALA A 107 -29.19 -3.67 -24.10
C ALA A 107 -30.37 -3.39 -25.06
N ASP A 108 -31.00 -2.23 -24.92
CA ASP A 108 -32.11 -1.82 -25.81
C ASP A 108 -31.60 -1.49 -27.23
N GLU A 109 -30.41 -0.89 -27.31
CA GLU A 109 -29.76 -0.58 -28.59
C GLU A 109 -29.37 -1.84 -29.36
N GLU A 110 -28.94 -2.92 -28.67
CA GLU A 110 -28.62 -4.21 -29.30
C GLU A 110 -29.85 -4.79 -30.00
N ILE A 111 -31.01 -4.76 -29.34
CA ILE A 111 -32.29 -5.22 -29.90
C ILE A 111 -32.63 -4.37 -31.11
N ARG A 112 -32.60 -3.04 -30.96
CA ARG A 112 -32.90 -2.11 -32.06
C ARG A 112 -32.00 -2.34 -33.27
N TRP A 113 -30.69 -2.47 -33.08
CA TRP A 113 -29.75 -2.71 -34.18
C TRP A 113 -29.98 -4.06 -34.84
N ARG A 114 -30.32 -5.09 -34.06
CA ARG A 114 -30.67 -6.41 -34.60
C ARG A 114 -31.90 -6.32 -35.51
N ASP A 115 -32.95 -5.66 -35.04
CA ASP A 115 -34.19 -5.48 -35.80
C ASP A 115 -33.94 -4.64 -37.06
N THR A 116 -33.21 -3.53 -36.93
CA THR A 116 -32.83 -2.69 -38.08
C THR A 116 -31.99 -3.45 -39.11
N VAL A 117 -31.06 -4.30 -38.68
CA VAL A 117 -30.27 -5.15 -39.61
C VAL A 117 -31.18 -6.14 -40.33
N GLN A 118 -32.16 -6.73 -39.63
CA GLN A 118 -33.11 -7.65 -40.25
C GLN A 118 -33.99 -6.95 -41.30
N GLU A 119 -34.53 -5.78 -40.97
CA GLU A 119 -35.33 -4.95 -41.90
C GLU A 119 -34.51 -4.54 -43.13
N LEU A 120 -33.32 -3.98 -42.93
CA LEU A 120 -32.45 -3.55 -44.03
C LEU A 120 -32.01 -4.73 -44.91
N THR A 121 -31.83 -5.92 -44.35
CA THR A 121 -31.50 -7.12 -45.13
C THR A 121 -32.68 -7.54 -46.01
N ALA A 122 -33.91 -7.42 -45.51
CA ALA A 122 -35.12 -7.68 -46.30
C ALA A 122 -35.30 -6.64 -47.40
N GLU A 123 -35.16 -5.35 -47.08
CA GLU A 123 -35.19 -4.27 -48.06
C GLU A 123 -34.12 -4.45 -49.14
N GLN A 124 -32.88 -4.79 -48.76
CA GLN A 124 -31.78 -5.02 -49.69
C GLN A 124 -32.12 -6.09 -50.74
N PHE A 125 -32.85 -7.15 -50.35
CA PHE A 125 -33.30 -8.16 -51.29
C PHE A 125 -34.34 -7.59 -52.27
N ALA A 126 -35.24 -6.74 -51.81
CA ALA A 126 -36.31 -6.10 -52.59
C ALA A 126 -35.86 -4.90 -53.47
N VAL A 127 -34.70 -4.29 -53.19
CA VAL A 127 -34.21 -3.08 -53.88
C VAL A 127 -34.25 -3.18 -55.41
N SER A 128 -33.96 -4.35 -55.97
CA SER A 128 -33.90 -4.52 -57.43
C SER A 128 -35.26 -4.28 -58.10
N GLY A 129 -36.35 -4.80 -57.52
CA GLY A 129 -37.70 -4.58 -58.01
C GLY A 129 -38.20 -3.16 -57.72
N ASP A 130 -37.87 -2.63 -56.54
CA ASP A 130 -38.28 -1.29 -56.13
C ASP A 130 -37.67 -0.22 -57.04
N VAL A 131 -36.38 -0.34 -57.36
CA VAL A 131 -35.70 0.54 -58.31
C VAL A 131 -36.31 0.42 -59.70
N LEU A 132 -36.66 -0.79 -60.16
CA LEU A 132 -37.29 -1.00 -61.46
C LEU A 132 -38.64 -0.28 -61.57
N VAL A 133 -39.52 -0.48 -60.58
CA VAL A 133 -40.86 0.13 -60.55
C VAL A 133 -40.75 1.65 -60.40
N ALA A 134 -39.88 2.15 -59.52
CA ALA A 134 -39.66 3.58 -59.34
C ALA A 134 -39.12 4.25 -60.62
N SER A 135 -38.16 3.61 -61.29
CA SER A 135 -37.60 4.09 -62.57
C SER A 135 -38.69 4.18 -63.64
N ALA A 136 -39.53 3.15 -63.76
CA ALA A 136 -40.61 3.12 -64.72
C ALA A 136 -41.70 4.16 -64.40
N TYR A 137 -41.97 4.41 -63.11
CA TYR A 137 -42.92 5.44 -62.66
C TYR A 137 -42.47 6.83 -63.10
N VAL A 138 -41.18 7.15 -62.91
CA VAL A 138 -40.62 8.45 -63.34
C VAL A 138 -40.61 8.58 -64.87
N ALA A 139 -40.27 7.50 -65.59
CA ALA A 139 -40.13 7.54 -67.05
C ALA A 139 -41.46 7.63 -67.81
N TYR A 140 -42.49 6.90 -67.37
CA TYR A 140 -43.70 6.70 -68.18
C TYR A 140 -44.98 7.27 -67.56
N LEU A 141 -45.07 7.39 -66.23
CA LEU A 141 -46.34 7.72 -65.58
C LEU A 141 -46.63 9.23 -65.51
N GLY A 142 -45.67 10.09 -65.86
CA GLY A 142 -45.79 11.56 -65.77
C GLY A 142 -46.99 12.15 -66.51
N ALA A 143 -47.40 11.61 -67.65
CA ALA A 143 -48.49 12.15 -68.47
C ALA A 143 -49.91 11.77 -67.99
N PHE A 144 -50.04 10.85 -67.03
CA PHE A 144 -51.33 10.29 -66.62
C PHE A 144 -51.90 10.94 -65.35
N PRO A 145 -53.23 10.89 -65.13
CA PRO A 145 -53.85 11.32 -63.88
C PRO A 145 -53.53 10.37 -62.71
N MET A 146 -53.59 10.88 -61.47
CA MET A 146 -53.18 10.15 -60.26
C MET A 146 -53.86 8.78 -60.08
N SER A 147 -55.15 8.68 -60.40
CA SER A 147 -55.90 7.42 -60.31
C SER A 147 -55.31 6.34 -61.22
N TYR A 148 -54.98 6.70 -62.46
CA TYR A 148 -54.41 5.77 -63.44
C TYR A 148 -52.95 5.43 -63.13
N ARG A 149 -52.18 6.37 -62.57
CA ARG A 149 -50.82 6.08 -62.09
C ARG A 149 -50.79 5.02 -60.99
N ARG A 150 -51.75 5.06 -60.05
CA ARG A 150 -51.86 4.08 -58.96
C ARG A 150 -52.17 2.68 -59.48
N GLU A 151 -53.15 2.57 -60.38
CA GLU A 151 -53.52 1.31 -61.01
C GLU A 151 -52.34 0.70 -61.79
N LEU A 152 -51.63 1.52 -62.58
CA LEU A 152 -50.43 1.08 -63.30
C LEU A 152 -49.30 0.63 -62.36
N SER A 153 -49.06 1.34 -61.25
CA SER A 153 -48.04 0.93 -60.27
C SER A 153 -48.38 -0.41 -59.60
N GLU A 154 -49.64 -0.64 -59.22
CA GLU A 154 -50.09 -1.90 -58.63
C GLU A 154 -49.90 -3.06 -59.63
N MET A 155 -50.30 -2.88 -60.89
CA MET A 155 -50.07 -3.88 -61.95
C MET A 155 -48.59 -4.19 -62.17
N TRP A 156 -47.70 -3.21 -62.05
CA TRP A 156 -46.27 -3.40 -62.23
C TRP A 156 -45.61 -4.13 -61.07
N VAL A 157 -46.03 -3.85 -59.83
CA VAL A 157 -45.62 -4.62 -58.65
C VAL A 157 -46.10 -6.07 -58.76
N GLU A 158 -47.36 -6.30 -59.15
CA GLU A 158 -47.92 -7.63 -59.42
C GLU A 158 -47.09 -8.37 -60.49
N LYS A 159 -46.68 -7.66 -61.54
CA LYS A 159 -45.85 -8.24 -62.60
C LYS A 159 -44.45 -8.61 -62.10
N CYS A 160 -43.82 -7.80 -61.26
CA CYS A 160 -42.54 -8.12 -60.63
C CYS A 160 -42.64 -9.41 -59.81
N ARG A 161 -43.71 -9.56 -59.01
CA ARG A 161 -43.99 -10.81 -58.27
C ARG A 161 -44.16 -12.01 -59.21
N SER A 162 -44.93 -11.86 -60.29
CA SER A 162 -45.14 -12.94 -61.28
C SER A 162 -43.84 -13.42 -61.97
N LEU A 163 -42.84 -12.55 -62.05
CA LEU A 163 -41.53 -12.82 -62.66
C LEU A 163 -40.47 -13.23 -61.64
N ASN A 164 -40.85 -13.45 -60.37
CA ASN A 164 -39.95 -13.72 -59.25
C ASN A 164 -38.87 -12.65 -59.07
N ILE A 165 -39.20 -11.39 -59.36
CA ILE A 165 -38.34 -10.24 -59.04
C ILE A 165 -38.71 -9.78 -57.63
N PRO A 166 -37.78 -9.86 -56.66
CA PRO A 166 -38.02 -9.35 -55.32
C PRO A 166 -38.37 -7.87 -55.36
N SER A 167 -39.46 -7.49 -54.71
CA SER A 167 -39.96 -6.13 -54.57
C SER A 167 -40.64 -6.01 -53.21
N SER A 168 -40.61 -4.83 -52.63
CA SER A 168 -41.29 -4.52 -51.37
C SER A 168 -42.80 -4.55 -51.59
N GLU A 169 -43.56 -4.68 -50.50
CA GLU A 169 -45.04 -4.68 -50.57
C GLU A 169 -45.61 -3.39 -51.18
#